data_AF-V2YJU9-F1
#
_entry.id   AF-V2YJU9-F1
#
_cell.length_a   1.000
_cell.length_b   1.000
_cell.length_c   1.000
_cell.angle_alpha   90.00
_cell.angle_beta   90.00
_cell.angle_gamma   90.00
#
_symmetry.space_group_name_H-M   'P 1'
#
loop_
_entity.id
_entity.type
_entity.pdbx_description
1 polymer ?
#
loop_
_entity_poly.entity_id
_entity_poly.type
_entity_poly.pdbx_seq_one_letter_code
_entity_poly.pdbx_strand_id
1 'polypeptide(L)'
;MSAAKDSFENSVSRAFEGATFTSKGHLIYYGTGLLFLFLIVTSRIHVHYRYPCITASDIKSREDSLEQVFFLTLSARDRPPYARRSKLQELRFRKISLNIRARDIVIGSLELQKTWWAIYEQYIGVLPPILCKVLAWNEDAEILKLDMLAFIGEPEIPQDAHCPLPDADAFPE
;
A
#
# COMPACT_ATOMS: atom_id res chain seq x y z
N MET A 1 34.73 -59.25 -34.42
CA MET A 1 35.16 -57.95 -33.86
C MET A 1 34.07 -56.86 -33.92
N SER A 2 33.03 -56.97 -34.75
CA SER A 2 31.94 -55.95 -34.85
C SER A 2 31.02 -55.89 -33.62
N ALA A 3 30.52 -57.03 -33.14
CA ALA A 3 29.48 -57.06 -32.09
C ALA A 3 29.91 -56.46 -30.73
N ALA A 4 31.21 -56.52 -30.41
CA ALA A 4 31.73 -55.93 -29.16
C ALA A 4 31.76 -54.39 -29.21
N LYS A 5 31.94 -53.81 -30.41
CA LYS A 5 31.94 -52.36 -30.62
C LYS A 5 30.52 -51.80 -30.46
N ASP A 6 29.54 -52.48 -31.06
CA ASP A 6 28.14 -52.06 -31.03
C ASP A 6 27.54 -52.14 -29.61
N SER A 7 27.96 -53.11 -28.80
CA SER A 7 27.56 -53.20 -27.39
C SER A 7 28.18 -52.09 -26.53
N PHE A 8 29.40 -51.67 -26.84
CA PHE A 8 30.07 -50.61 -26.09
C PHE A 8 29.45 -49.25 -26.41
N GLU A 9 29.21 -48.94 -27.68
CA GLU A 9 28.55 -47.69 -28.10
C GLU A 9 27.12 -47.59 -27.51
N ASN A 10 26.35 -48.68 -27.51
CA ASN A 10 25.02 -48.69 -26.91
C ASN A 10 25.00 -48.54 -25.37
N SER A 11 26.07 -48.96 -24.70
CA SER A 11 26.20 -48.81 -23.24
C SER A 11 26.66 -47.41 -22.87
N VAL A 12 27.53 -46.81 -23.69
CA VAL A 12 28.00 -45.43 -23.51
C VAL A 12 26.87 -44.43 -23.80
N SER A 13 26.09 -44.62 -24.87
CA SER A 13 24.94 -43.76 -25.18
C SER A 13 23.88 -43.78 -24.07
N ARG A 14 23.57 -44.96 -23.51
CA ARG A 14 22.63 -45.07 -22.37
C ARG A 14 23.17 -44.43 -21.08
N ALA A 15 24.47 -44.50 -20.83
CA ALA A 15 25.08 -43.84 -19.67
C ALA A 15 25.08 -42.30 -19.83
N PHE A 16 25.28 -41.81 -21.05
CA PHE A 16 25.25 -40.37 -21.36
C PHE A 16 23.83 -39.78 -21.28
N GLU A 17 22.82 -40.54 -21.72
CA GLU A 17 21.40 -40.18 -21.55
C GLU A 17 20.99 -40.15 -20.06
N GLY A 18 21.43 -41.12 -19.25
CA GLY A 18 21.17 -41.14 -17.81
C GLY A 18 21.83 -39.99 -17.03
N ALA A 19 23.04 -39.58 -17.43
CA ALA A 19 23.78 -38.47 -16.81
C ALA A 19 23.21 -37.08 -17.19
N THR A 20 22.70 -36.91 -18.41
CA THR A 20 22.10 -35.65 -18.86
C THR A 20 20.68 -35.43 -18.31
N PHE A 21 19.94 -36.51 -18.04
CA PHE A 21 18.60 -36.39 -17.44
C PHE A 21 18.66 -35.98 -15.96
N THR A 22 19.61 -36.53 -15.21
CA THR A 22 19.88 -36.14 -13.81
C THR A 22 20.39 -34.70 -13.71
N SER A 23 21.31 -34.28 -14.60
CA SER A 23 21.80 -32.89 -14.60
C SER A 23 20.71 -31.86 -14.96
N LYS A 24 19.80 -32.18 -15.89
CA LYS A 24 18.67 -31.31 -16.25
C LYS A 24 17.67 -31.16 -15.12
N GLY A 25 17.37 -32.23 -14.40
CA GLY A 25 16.47 -32.19 -13.24
C GLY A 25 16.98 -31.25 -12.15
N HIS A 26 18.28 -31.32 -11.84
CA HIS A 26 18.90 -30.39 -10.89
C HIS A 26 18.90 -28.96 -11.41
N LEU A 27 19.20 -28.74 -12.70
CA LEU A 27 19.22 -27.40 -13.29
C LEU A 27 17.82 -26.74 -13.28
N ILE A 28 16.76 -27.52 -13.55
CA ILE A 28 15.37 -27.05 -13.45
C ILE A 28 14.99 -26.79 -11.99
N TYR A 29 15.39 -27.66 -11.07
CA TYR A 29 15.11 -27.49 -9.64
C TYR A 29 15.79 -26.25 -9.05
N TYR A 30 17.09 -26.08 -9.30
CA TYR A 30 17.82 -24.88 -8.87
C TYR A 30 17.33 -23.64 -9.60
N GLY A 31 17.03 -23.73 -10.90
CA GLY A 31 16.51 -22.61 -11.69
C GLY A 31 15.16 -22.12 -11.19
N THR A 32 14.23 -23.03 -10.88
CA THR A 32 12.93 -22.66 -10.30
C THR A 32 13.09 -22.10 -8.88
N GLY A 33 13.95 -22.69 -8.04
CA GLY A 33 14.25 -22.16 -6.71
C GLY A 33 14.83 -20.74 -6.74
N LEU A 34 15.78 -20.47 -7.65
CA LEU A 34 16.38 -19.15 -7.85
C LEU A 34 15.36 -18.12 -8.35
N LEU A 35 14.49 -18.51 -9.28
CA LEU A 35 13.39 -17.68 -9.77
C LEU A 35 12.44 -17.33 -8.62
N PHE A 36 12.05 -18.30 -7.80
CA PHE A 36 11.20 -18.06 -6.63
C PHE A 36 11.86 -17.11 -5.63
N LEU A 37 13.14 -17.32 -5.30
CA LEU A 37 13.89 -16.40 -4.44
C LEU A 37 13.95 -14.99 -5.03
N PHE A 38 14.18 -14.87 -6.33
CA PHE A 38 14.21 -13.58 -7.00
C PHE A 38 12.85 -12.86 -6.94
N LEU A 39 11.75 -13.59 -7.13
CA LEU A 39 10.39 -13.05 -6.96
C LEU A 39 10.11 -12.62 -5.51
N ILE A 40 10.57 -13.38 -4.51
CA ILE A 40 10.44 -13.02 -3.09
C ILE A 40 11.23 -11.73 -2.79
N VAL A 41 12.47 -11.62 -3.26
CA VAL A 41 13.31 -10.44 -3.03
C VAL A 41 12.73 -9.21 -3.73
N THR A 42 12.33 -9.33 -5.00
CA THR A 42 11.74 -8.22 -5.75
C THR A 42 10.40 -7.77 -5.18
N SER A 43 9.53 -8.71 -4.79
CA SER A 43 8.28 -8.37 -4.10
C SER A 43 8.53 -7.68 -2.76
N ARG A 44 9.51 -8.13 -1.97
CA ARG A 44 9.92 -7.46 -0.73
C ARG A 44 10.37 -6.03 -0.97
N ILE A 45 11.28 -5.82 -1.93
CA ILE A 45 11.79 -4.49 -2.27
C ILE A 45 10.64 -3.61 -2.78
N HIS A 46 9.81 -4.13 -3.68
CA HIS A 46 8.70 -3.38 -4.26
C HIS A 46 7.69 -2.96 -3.19
N VAL A 47 7.33 -3.88 -2.29
CA VAL A 47 6.36 -3.61 -1.23
C VAL A 47 6.94 -2.65 -0.19
N HIS A 48 8.20 -2.81 0.25
CA HIS A 48 8.85 -1.85 1.15
C HIS A 48 9.03 -0.46 0.54
N TYR A 49 9.35 -0.39 -0.75
CA TYR A 49 9.55 0.88 -1.45
C TYR A 49 8.22 1.61 -1.67
N ARG A 50 7.17 0.89 -2.05
CA ARG A 50 5.84 1.46 -2.31
C ARG A 50 5.08 1.77 -1.02
N TYR A 51 5.31 0.97 0.03
CA TYR A 51 4.59 1.02 1.30
C TYR A 51 5.60 0.98 2.45
N PRO A 52 6.24 2.11 2.79
CA PRO A 52 7.16 2.17 3.93
C PRO A 52 6.46 1.94 5.28
N CYS A 53 5.11 1.97 5.32
CA CYS A 53 4.30 1.83 6.52
C CYS A 53 3.49 0.52 6.50
N ILE A 54 4.16 -0.62 6.60
CA ILE A 54 3.51 -1.95 6.60
C ILE A 54 3.26 -2.46 8.00
N THR A 55 4.07 -2.00 8.96
CA THR A 55 4.05 -2.54 10.31
C THR A 55 3.05 -1.79 11.20
N ALA A 56 2.47 -2.50 12.17
CA ALA A 56 1.56 -1.93 13.16
C ALA A 56 2.16 -0.69 13.89
N SER A 57 3.49 -0.64 14.02
CA SER A 57 4.23 0.52 14.53
C SER A 57 4.14 1.75 13.63
N ASP A 58 4.10 1.58 12.31
CA ASP A 58 4.08 2.68 11.35
C ASP A 58 2.67 3.28 11.23
N ILE A 59 1.64 2.46 11.44
CA ILE A 59 0.25 2.92 11.57
C ILE A 59 0.16 3.96 12.69
N LYS A 60 0.81 3.71 13.83
CA LYS A 60 0.84 4.64 14.96
C LYS A 60 1.54 5.95 14.61
N SER A 61 2.72 5.90 13.98
CA SER A 61 3.43 7.11 13.53
C SER A 61 2.58 7.96 12.58
N ARG A 62 1.77 7.32 11.74
CA ARG A 62 0.89 8.00 10.80
C ARG A 62 -0.38 8.55 11.46
N GLU A 63 -0.92 7.85 12.46
CA GLU A 63 -1.97 8.35 13.34
C GLU A 63 -1.53 9.63 14.07
N ASP A 64 -0.30 9.66 14.59
CA ASP A 64 0.29 10.84 15.24
C ASP A 64 0.42 12.03 14.27
N SER A 65 0.83 11.76 13.01
CA SER A 65 0.89 12.81 11.97
C SER A 65 -0.49 13.37 11.62
N LEU A 66 -1.50 12.52 11.48
CA LEU A 66 -2.90 12.91 11.29
C LEU A 66 -3.43 13.73 12.48
N GLU A 67 -3.03 13.36 13.69
CA GLU A 67 -3.37 14.11 14.89
C GLU A 67 -2.78 15.52 14.88
N GLN A 68 -1.50 15.66 14.50
CA GLN A 68 -0.86 16.97 14.37
C GLN A 68 -1.57 17.86 13.34
N VAL A 69 -1.90 17.32 12.15
CA VAL A 69 -2.62 18.06 11.11
C VAL A 69 -4.03 18.45 11.58
N PHE A 70 -4.71 17.57 12.31
CA PHE A 70 -6.01 17.89 12.89
C PHE A 70 -5.94 19.02 13.92
N PHE A 71 -4.89 19.08 14.76
CA PHE A 71 -4.67 20.20 15.68
C PHE A 71 -4.42 21.53 14.96
N LEU A 72 -3.68 21.50 13.84
CA LEU A 72 -3.51 22.67 12.98
C LEU A 72 -4.83 23.12 12.37
N THR A 73 -5.66 22.16 11.95
CA THR A 73 -7.01 22.40 11.39
C THR A 73 -7.93 23.08 12.41
N LEU A 74 -7.83 22.70 13.69
CA LEU A 74 -8.58 23.33 14.79
C LEU A 74 -8.09 24.76 15.08
N SER A 75 -6.81 25.03 14.85
CA SER A 75 -6.16 26.31 15.17
C SER A 75 -6.28 27.35 14.06
N ALA A 76 -6.49 26.92 12.81
CA ALA A 76 -6.85 27.81 11.71
C ALA A 76 -8.09 28.60 12.12
N ARG A 77 -8.01 29.93 12.23
CA ARG A 77 -9.00 30.82 12.88
C ARG A 77 -9.90 31.57 11.89
N ASP A 78 -9.56 31.53 10.61
CA ASP A 78 -10.06 32.44 9.57
C ASP A 78 -11.32 31.95 8.82
N ARG A 79 -12.28 31.30 9.50
CA ARG A 79 -13.52 30.82 8.85
C ARG A 79 -14.77 31.07 9.69
N PRO A 80 -15.94 31.28 9.05
CA PRO A 80 -17.20 31.49 9.74
C PRO A 80 -17.53 30.32 10.69
N PRO A 81 -17.95 30.59 11.94
CA PRO A 81 -18.05 29.58 13.00
C PRO A 81 -19.05 28.45 12.71
N TYR A 82 -20.10 28.71 11.92
CA TYR A 82 -21.11 27.71 11.57
C TYR A 82 -20.61 26.68 10.53
N ALA A 83 -19.99 27.15 9.44
CA ALA A 83 -19.39 26.29 8.42
C ALA A 83 -18.15 25.56 8.95
N ARG A 84 -17.43 26.20 9.88
CA ARG A 84 -16.30 25.59 10.59
C ARG A 84 -16.74 24.40 11.43
N ARG A 85 -17.82 24.54 12.20
CA ARG A 85 -18.27 23.53 13.17
C ARG A 85 -18.76 22.24 12.50
N SER A 86 -19.55 22.35 11.43
CA SER A 86 -20.05 21.18 10.70
C SER A 86 -18.91 20.40 10.03
N LYS A 87 -18.02 21.10 9.31
CA LYS A 87 -16.90 20.47 8.60
C LYS A 87 -15.85 19.90 9.56
N LEU A 88 -15.56 20.57 10.68
CA LEU A 88 -14.70 20.00 11.75
C LEU A 88 -15.31 18.76 12.38
N GLN A 89 -16.63 18.73 12.58
CA GLN A 89 -17.30 17.56 13.13
C GLN A 89 -17.24 16.37 12.17
N GLU A 90 -17.42 16.60 10.87
CA GLU A 90 -17.23 15.57 9.84
C GLU A 90 -15.80 15.03 9.81
N LEU A 91 -14.80 15.91 9.77
CA LEU A 91 -13.38 15.52 9.79
C LEU A 91 -13.04 14.72 11.06
N ARG A 92 -13.61 15.11 12.21
CA ARG A 92 -13.46 14.39 13.47
C ARG A 92 -14.06 12.98 13.42
N PHE A 93 -15.27 12.83 12.87
CA PHE A 93 -15.89 11.52 12.70
C PHE A 93 -15.09 10.62 11.76
N ARG A 94 -14.62 11.16 10.62
CA ARG A 94 -13.75 10.41 9.70
C ARG A 94 -12.45 9.97 10.37
N LYS A 95 -11.79 10.86 11.15
CA LYS A 95 -10.60 10.52 11.95
C LYS A 95 -10.88 9.36 12.92
N ILE A 96 -11.97 9.44 13.69
CA ILE A 96 -12.33 8.38 14.65
C ILE A 96 -12.56 7.04 13.93
N SER A 97 -13.27 7.05 12.80
CA SER A 97 -13.49 5.85 11.99
C SER A 97 -12.17 5.25 11.47
N LEU A 98 -11.26 6.09 10.98
CA LEU A 98 -9.92 5.67 10.56
C LEU A 98 -9.12 5.06 11.71
N ASN A 99 -9.17 5.63 12.92
CA ASN A 99 -8.47 5.08 14.08
C ASN A 99 -9.05 3.74 14.54
N ILE A 100 -10.38 3.55 14.45
CA ILE A 100 -11.01 2.25 14.73
C ILE A 100 -10.51 1.20 13.73
N ARG A 101 -10.48 1.53 12.43
CA ARG A 101 -9.97 0.62 11.39
C ARG A 101 -8.48 0.32 11.55
N ALA A 102 -7.67 1.31 11.93
CA ALA A 102 -6.26 1.11 12.26
C ALA A 102 -6.10 0.06 13.36
N ARG A 103 -6.89 0.18 14.44
CA ARG A 103 -6.87 -0.80 15.55
C ARG A 103 -7.32 -2.19 15.12
N ASP A 104 -8.36 -2.30 14.30
CA ASP A 104 -8.83 -3.58 13.75
C ASP A 104 -7.74 -4.28 12.93
N ILE A 105 -7.00 -3.51 12.11
CA ILE A 105 -5.84 -4.01 11.36
C ILE A 105 -4.76 -4.54 12.29
N VAL A 106 -4.43 -3.79 13.36
CA VAL A 106 -3.44 -4.22 14.35
C VAL A 106 -3.88 -5.50 15.08
N ILE A 107 -5.13 -5.57 15.53
CA ILE A 107 -5.67 -6.77 16.19
C ILE A 107 -5.65 -7.96 15.24
N GLY A 108 -6.13 -7.77 14.01
CA GLY A 108 -6.10 -8.81 12.97
C GLY A 108 -4.68 -9.30 12.69
N SER A 109 -3.67 -8.41 12.75
CA SER A 109 -2.26 -8.81 12.61
C SER A 109 -1.77 -9.72 13.71
N LEU A 110 -2.16 -9.44 14.96
CA LEU A 110 -1.82 -10.28 16.10
C LEU A 110 -2.53 -11.64 16.07
N GLU A 111 -3.75 -11.70 15.54
CA GLU A 111 -4.48 -12.96 15.35
C GLU A 111 -3.85 -13.82 14.25
N LEU A 112 -3.51 -13.22 13.11
CA LEU A 112 -2.88 -13.92 12.00
C LEU A 112 -1.46 -14.41 12.33
N GLN A 113 -0.74 -13.73 13.24
CA GLN A 113 0.53 -14.21 13.79
C GLN A 113 0.40 -15.53 14.57
N LYS A 114 -0.79 -15.94 15.01
CA LYS A 114 -1.00 -17.24 15.69
C LYS A 114 -1.25 -18.39 14.70
N THR A 115 -1.31 -18.10 13.41
CA THR A 115 -1.66 -19.07 12.36
C THR A 115 -0.48 -19.37 11.44
N TRP A 116 -0.71 -20.22 10.43
CA TRP A 116 0.28 -20.50 9.37
C TRP A 116 0.75 -19.23 8.63
N TRP A 117 0.01 -18.13 8.73
CA TRP A 117 0.35 -16.85 8.13
C TRP A 117 1.60 -16.20 8.76
N ALA A 118 1.99 -16.58 9.98
CA ALA A 118 3.24 -16.16 10.59
C ALA A 118 4.47 -16.66 9.81
N ILE A 119 4.38 -17.86 9.22
CA ILE A 119 5.44 -18.39 8.35
C ILE A 119 5.53 -17.52 7.09
N TYR A 120 4.39 -17.12 6.54
CA TYR A 120 4.34 -16.19 5.40
C TYR A 120 4.93 -14.81 5.75
N GLU A 121 4.66 -14.29 6.95
CA GLU A 121 5.29 -13.07 7.46
C GLU A 121 6.81 -13.21 7.54
N GLN A 122 7.32 -14.34 8.02
CA GLN A 122 8.76 -14.58 8.08
C GLN A 122 9.41 -14.63 6.68
N TYR A 123 8.75 -15.23 5.70
CA TYR A 123 9.29 -15.41 4.33
C TYR A 123 9.09 -14.19 3.43
N ILE A 124 7.93 -13.54 3.49
CA ILE A 124 7.55 -12.42 2.62
C ILE A 124 7.69 -11.08 3.34
N GLY A 125 7.71 -11.05 4.67
CA GLY A 125 7.87 -9.83 5.47
C GLY A 125 6.56 -9.05 5.63
N VAL A 126 5.46 -9.59 5.09
CA VAL A 126 4.17 -8.93 5.00
C VAL A 126 3.08 -9.99 5.07
N LEU A 127 1.97 -9.69 5.74
CA LEU A 127 0.77 -10.53 5.72
C LEU A 127 -0.13 -10.12 4.55
N PRO A 128 -0.28 -10.94 3.50
CA PRO A 128 -1.13 -10.63 2.36
C PRO A 128 -2.58 -10.22 2.73
N PRO A 129 -3.29 -10.90 3.66
CA PRO A 129 -4.67 -10.53 3.98
C PRO A 129 -4.79 -9.18 4.71
N ILE A 130 -3.71 -8.71 5.33
CA ILE A 130 -3.67 -7.44 6.07
C ILE A 130 -3.20 -6.33 5.15
N LEU A 131 -2.31 -6.64 4.21
CA LEU A 131 -1.77 -5.68 3.26
C LEU A 131 -2.90 -4.93 2.55
N CYS A 132 -3.91 -5.62 2.00
CA CYS A 132 -5.04 -4.96 1.35
C CYS A 132 -5.80 -4.01 2.29
N LYS A 133 -5.97 -4.37 3.56
CA LYS A 133 -6.62 -3.51 4.56
C LYS A 133 -5.77 -2.29 4.92
N VAL A 134 -4.46 -2.47 5.06
CA VAL A 134 -3.48 -1.39 5.31
C VAL A 134 -3.43 -0.43 4.13
N LEU A 135 -3.48 -0.96 2.90
CA LEU A 135 -3.49 -0.16 1.67
C LEU A 135 -4.74 0.71 1.59
N ALA A 136 -5.92 0.11 1.74
CA ALA A 136 -7.17 0.86 1.74
C ALA A 136 -7.21 1.91 2.87
N TRP A 137 -6.73 1.54 4.06
CA TRP A 137 -6.63 2.47 5.19
C TRP A 137 -5.68 3.64 4.90
N ASN A 138 -4.54 3.36 4.27
CA ASN A 138 -3.56 4.37 3.91
C ASN A 138 -4.11 5.38 2.88
N GLU A 139 -4.77 4.89 1.82
CA GLU A 139 -5.40 5.77 0.84
C GLU A 139 -6.44 6.69 1.49
N ASP A 140 -7.29 6.14 2.36
CA ASP A 140 -8.27 6.92 3.13
C ASP A 140 -7.60 7.95 4.07
N ALA A 141 -6.46 7.59 4.68
CA ALA A 141 -5.69 8.46 5.55
C ALA A 141 -5.09 9.66 4.79
N GLU A 142 -4.53 9.43 3.59
CA GLU A 142 -4.02 10.50 2.73
C GLU A 142 -5.14 11.41 2.21
N ILE A 143 -6.29 10.84 1.83
CA ILE A 143 -7.46 11.64 1.43
C ILE A 143 -7.91 12.53 2.60
N LEU A 144 -8.00 11.98 3.82
CA LEU A 144 -8.37 12.75 5.00
C LEU A 144 -7.36 13.86 5.31
N LYS A 145 -6.06 13.58 5.17
CA LYS A 145 -4.99 14.57 5.35
C LYS A 145 -5.10 15.70 4.33
N LEU A 146 -5.36 15.38 3.07
CA LEU A 146 -5.58 16.37 2.01
C LEU A 146 -6.83 17.21 2.29
N ASP A 147 -7.93 16.60 2.77
CA ASP A 147 -9.14 17.31 3.17
C ASP A 147 -8.89 18.29 4.34
N MET A 148 -8.09 17.89 5.33
CA MET A 148 -7.67 18.76 6.43
C MET A 148 -6.75 19.89 5.97
N LEU A 149 -5.80 19.61 5.06
CA LEU A 149 -4.92 20.62 4.49
C LEU A 149 -5.69 21.60 3.59
N ALA A 150 -6.64 21.12 2.79
CA ALA A 150 -7.55 21.96 2.03
C ALA A 150 -8.38 22.83 2.95
N PHE A 151 -8.83 22.30 4.09
CA PHE A 151 -9.52 23.09 5.09
C PHE A 151 -8.65 24.25 5.65
N ILE A 152 -7.35 24.00 5.86
CA ILE A 152 -6.38 25.01 6.32
C ILE A 152 -6.02 26.01 5.20
N GLY A 153 -5.84 25.55 3.97
CA GLY A 153 -5.19 26.28 2.88
C GLY A 153 -6.11 26.88 1.82
N GLU A 154 -7.44 26.73 1.91
CA GLU A 154 -8.37 27.41 1.00
C GLU A 154 -8.39 28.90 1.32
N PRO A 155 -7.85 29.80 0.47
CA PRO A 155 -8.19 31.21 0.56
C PRO A 155 -9.70 31.32 0.33
N GLU A 156 -10.39 32.05 1.21
CA GLU A 156 -11.76 32.47 0.94
C GLU A 156 -11.78 33.11 -0.46
N ILE A 157 -12.52 32.51 -1.41
CA ILE A 157 -13.03 33.30 -2.52
C ILE A 157 -13.97 34.29 -1.84
N PRO A 158 -13.70 35.60 -1.91
CA PRO A 158 -14.55 36.61 -1.28
C PRO A 158 -15.97 36.43 -1.83
N GLN A 159 -16.95 36.23 -0.94
CA GLN A 159 -18.38 36.17 -1.31
C GLN A 159 -18.91 37.53 -1.83
N ASP A 160 -18.06 38.53 -1.87
CA ASP A 160 -18.24 39.89 -2.34
C ASP A 160 -17.94 40.07 -3.84
N ALA A 161 -17.66 39.00 -4.58
CA ALA A 161 -17.87 38.97 -6.03
C ALA A 161 -19.39 38.89 -6.38
N HIS A 162 -20.17 39.81 -5.81
CA HIS A 162 -21.44 40.21 -6.40
C HIS A 162 -21.07 40.82 -7.75
N CYS A 163 -21.26 40.10 -8.85
CA CYS A 163 -21.21 40.70 -10.16
C CYS A 163 -22.28 41.80 -10.16
N PRO A 164 -21.92 43.10 -10.29
CA PRO A 164 -22.95 44.08 -10.59
C PRO A 164 -23.60 43.63 -11.89
N LEU A 165 -24.91 43.40 -11.86
CA LEU A 165 -25.69 43.29 -13.08
C LEU A 165 -25.38 44.56 -13.89
N PRO A 166 -25.02 44.45 -15.17
CA PRO A 166 -24.88 45.63 -16.01
C PRO A 166 -26.23 46.35 -16.02
N ASP A 167 -26.22 47.62 -15.60
CA ASP A 167 -27.38 48.49 -15.67
C ASP A 167 -27.92 48.47 -17.09
N ALA A 168 -29.19 48.08 -17.23
CA ALA A 168 -29.86 47.88 -18.51
C ALA A 168 -30.17 49.19 -19.27
N ASP A 169 -29.65 50.33 -18.81
CA ASP A 169 -30.06 51.66 -19.26
C ASP A 169 -28.98 52.40 -20.09
N ALA A 170 -27.88 51.74 -20.46
CA ALA A 170 -26.82 52.33 -21.27
C ALA A 170 -26.93 51.92 -22.77
N PHE A 171 -28.03 52.28 -23.43
CA PHE A 171 -28.08 52.40 -24.88
C PHE A 171 -28.52 53.83 -25.24
N PRO A 172 -27.64 54.68 -25.78
CA PRO A 172 -28.08 55.91 -26.43
C PRO A 172 -28.75 55.58 -27.77
N GLU A 173 -29.85 56.27 -28.05
CA GLU A 173 -30.63 56.22 -29.30
C GLU A 173 -29.80 56.51 -30.56
#